data_AF-A0A7X8ZU90-F1
#
_entry.id   AF-A0A7X8ZU90-F1
#
_cell.length_a   1.000
_cell.length_b   1.000
_cell.length_c   1.000
_cell.angle_alpha   90.00
_cell.angle_beta   90.00
_cell.angle_gamma   90.00
#
_symmetry.space_group_name_H-M   'P 1'
#
loop_
_entity.id
_entity.type
_entity.pdbx_description
1 polymer ?
#
loop_
_entity_poly.entity_id
_entity_poly.type
_entity_poly.pdbx_seq_one_letter_code
_entity_poly.pdbx_strand_id
1 'polypeptide(L)' 'TPEEVAGEIDRQIHLSYRLWPTNYFAYDHLNGTTTFADRYKDFNHETFLRRFRYRREEVRDFALNAYANPVRSFLSQTS' A
#
# COMPACT_ATOMS: atom_id res chain seq x y z
N THR A 1 -5.01 24.82 -18.63
CA THR A 1 -6.49 24.78 -18.60
C THR A 1 -6.94 24.17 -17.29
N PRO A 2 -8.21 24.24 -16.90
CA PRO A 2 -8.72 23.56 -15.70
C PRO A 2 -8.36 22.07 -15.66
N GLU A 3 -8.27 21.40 -16.82
CA GLU A 3 -7.88 20.00 -16.95
C GLU A 3 -6.39 19.77 -16.63
N GLU A 4 -5.49 20.67 -17.04
CA GLU A 4 -4.07 20.60 -16.70
C GLU A 4 -3.83 20.83 -15.20
N VAL A 5 -4.61 21.71 -14.58
CA VAL A 5 -4.55 21.97 -13.12
C VAL A 5 -5.09 20.76 -12.35
N ALA A 6 -6.20 20.17 -12.78
CA ALA A 6 -6.72 18.94 -12.19
C ALA A 6 -5.73 17.78 -12.34
N GLY A 7 -5.08 17.65 -13.50
CA GLY A 7 -4.04 16.65 -13.75
C GLY A 7 -2.82 16.82 -12.86
N GLU A 8 -2.36 18.05 -12.61
CA GLU A 8 -1.24 18.31 -11.70
C GLU A 8 -1.65 18.11 -10.23
N ILE A 9 -2.88 18.43 -9.84
CA ILE A 9 -3.40 18.13 -8.49
C ILE A 9 -3.49 16.61 -8.27
N ASP A 10 -4.05 15.86 -9.23
CA ASP A 10 -4.09 14.39 -9.15
C ASP A 10 -2.68 13.79 -9.14
N ARG A 11 -1.76 14.31 -9.96
CA ARG A 11 -0.34 13.93 -9.95
C ARG A 11 0.30 14.21 -8.59
N GLN A 12 0.06 15.38 -8.00
CA GLN A 12 0.58 15.74 -6.69
C GLN A 12 -0.07 14.93 -5.58
N ILE A 13 -1.34 14.52 -5.69
CA ILE A 13 -1.98 13.57 -4.77
C ILE A 13 -1.33 12.19 -4.90
N HIS A 14 -1.12 11.68 -6.13
CA HIS A 14 -0.41 10.43 -6.40
C HIS A 14 1.06 10.44 -5.95
N LEU A 15 1.75 11.57 -6.06
CA LEU A 15 3.13 11.74 -5.60
C LEU A 15 3.21 12.00 -4.08
N SER A 16 2.19 12.64 -3.50
CA SER A 16 2.05 12.85 -2.06
C SER A 16 1.53 11.61 -1.33
N TYR A 17 1.14 10.55 -2.04
CA TYR A 17 0.99 9.20 -1.50
C TYR A 17 2.37 8.67 -1.07
N ARG A 18 2.83 9.17 0.07
CA ARG A 18 3.94 8.57 0.79
C ARG A 18 3.62 7.09 1.01
N LEU A 19 4.47 6.20 0.50
CA LEU A 19 4.36 4.78 0.79
C LEU A 19 4.72 4.55 2.26
N TRP A 20 3.75 4.03 3.02
CA TRP A 20 3.90 3.73 4.43
C TRP A 20 4.37 2.28 4.64
N PRO A 21 4.98 1.96 5.80
CA PRO A 21 5.34 0.59 6.14
C PRO A 21 4.19 -0.42 5.99
N THR A 22 2.95 -0.01 6.28
CA THR A 22 1.74 -0.83 6.06
C THR A 22 1.50 -1.18 4.60
N ASN A 23 1.84 -0.28 3.66
CA ASN A 23 1.66 -0.53 2.24
C ASN A 23 2.66 -1.59 1.75
N TYR A 24 3.93 -1.41 2.12
CA TYR A 24 5.00 -2.35 1.80
C TYR A 24 4.77 -3.72 2.43
N PHE A 25 4.43 -3.75 3.73
CA PHE A 25 4.12 -5.00 4.41
C PHE A 25 2.92 -5.72 3.76
N ALA A 26 1.83 -5.01 3.44
CA ALA A 26 0.67 -5.63 2.82
C ALA A 26 0.99 -6.21 1.43
N TYR A 27 1.83 -5.52 0.65
CA TYR A 27 2.30 -6.03 -0.64
C TYR A 27 3.11 -7.33 -0.45
N ASP A 28 4.15 -7.29 0.38
CA ASP A 28 5.02 -8.44 0.61
C ASP A 28 4.24 -9.63 1.22
N HIS A 29 3.34 -9.36 2.17
CA HIS A 29 2.50 -10.37 2.80
C HIS A 29 1.57 -11.07 1.79
N LEU A 30 0.94 -10.33 0.87
CA LEU A 30 0.03 -10.90 -0.14
C LEU A 30 0.77 -11.66 -1.25
N ASN A 31 2.01 -11.28 -1.56
CA ASN A 31 2.79 -11.91 -2.62
C ASN A 31 3.76 -13.00 -2.09
N GLY A 32 3.86 -13.17 -0.77
CA GLY A 32 4.81 -14.09 -0.15
C GLY A 32 6.27 -13.67 -0.36
N THR A 33 6.55 -12.37 -0.45
CA THR A 33 7.88 -11.80 -0.72
C THR A 33 8.42 -11.04 0.48
N THR A 34 9.69 -10.62 0.41
CA THR A 34 10.36 -9.74 1.39
C THR A 34 11.07 -8.57 0.69
N THR A 35 10.63 -8.24 -0.54
CA THR A 35 11.22 -7.25 -1.43
C THR A 35 11.39 -5.88 -0.76
N PHE A 36 10.49 -5.54 0.16
CA PHE A 36 10.47 -4.27 0.86
C PHE A 36 10.66 -4.41 2.38
N ALA A 37 11.22 -5.53 2.87
CA ALA A 37 11.40 -5.80 4.29
C ALA A 37 12.05 -4.64 5.06
N ASP A 38 13.08 -4.02 4.49
CA ASP A 38 13.75 -2.86 5.09
C ASP A 38 12.83 -1.64 5.29
N ARG A 39 11.79 -1.50 4.48
CA ARG A 39 10.83 -0.40 4.54
C ARG A 39 9.79 -0.55 5.66
N TYR A 40 9.68 -1.74 6.25
CA TYR A 40 8.78 -2.01 7.38
C TYR A 40 9.48 -2.70 8.56
N LYS A 41 10.81 -2.66 8.64
CA LYS A 41 11.59 -3.30 9.71
C LYS A 41 11.21 -2.82 11.12
N ASP A 42 10.91 -1.53 11.28
CA ASP A 42 10.53 -0.93 12.57
C ASP A 42 9.00 -0.93 12.79
N PHE A 43 8.24 -1.51 11.86
CA PHE A 43 6.80 -1.56 11.90
C PHE A 43 6.29 -2.85 12.55
N ASN A 44 5.42 -2.71 13.55
CA ASN A 44 4.78 -3.83 14.23
C ASN A 44 3.64 -4.41 13.36
N HIS A 45 4.02 -5.31 12.45
CA HIS A 45 3.11 -5.96 11.52
C HIS A 45 2.07 -6.87 12.21
N GLU A 46 2.41 -7.50 13.33
CA GLU A 46 1.47 -8.30 14.11
C GLU A 46 0.29 -7.47 14.63
N THR A 47 0.57 -6.27 15.13
CA THR A 47 -0.47 -5.34 15.62
C THR A 47 -1.37 -4.88 14.47
N PHE A 48 -0.82 -4.71 13.27
CA PHE A 48 -1.60 -4.41 12.08
C PHE A 48 -2.51 -5.56 11.68
N LEU A 49 -1.99 -6.79 11.58
CA LEU A 49 -2.79 -7.98 11.27
C LEU A 49 -3.88 -8.24 12.32
N ARG A 50 -3.60 -7.94 13.60
CA ARG A 50 -4.58 -8.10 14.68
C ARG A 50 -5.86 -7.28 14.47
N ARG A 51 -5.82 -6.16 13.72
CA ARG A 51 -7.01 -5.37 13.36
C ARG A 51 -8.03 -6.16 12.53
N PHE A 52 -7.58 -7.21 11.84
CA PHE A 52 -8.40 -8.04 10.97
C PHE A 52 -8.68 -9.43 11.55
N ARG A 53 -8.18 -9.74 12.76
CA ARG A 53 -8.25 -11.09 13.37
C ARG A 53 -9.65 -11.70 13.40
N TYR A 54 -10.67 -10.89 13.69
CA TYR A 54 -12.06 -11.34 13.82
C TYR A 54 -12.91 -11.00 12.57
N ARG A 55 -12.27 -10.62 11.47
CA ARG A 55 -12.95 -10.37 10.19
C ARG A 55 -12.97 -11.64 9.37
N ARG A 56 -13.98 -11.76 8.50
CA ARG A 56 -14.01 -12.80 7.46
C ARG A 56 -12.78 -12.64 6.57
N GLU A 57 -12.28 -13.76 6.06
CA GLU A 57 -11.12 -13.82 5.16
C GLU A 57 -11.25 -12.86 3.98
N GLU A 58 -12.37 -12.89 3.27
CA GLU A 58 -12.65 -11.98 2.15
C GLU A 58 -12.50 -10.49 2.51
N VAL A 59 -12.95 -10.10 3.71
CA VAL A 59 -12.87 -8.71 4.18
C VAL A 59 -11.42 -8.33 4.53
N ARG A 60 -10.69 -9.27 5.15
CA ARG A 60 -9.27 -9.08 5.44
C ARG A 60 -8.48 -8.94 4.15
N ASP A 61 -8.71 -9.81 3.19
CA ASP A 61 -7.96 -9.84 1.93
C ASP A 61 -8.27 -8.60 1.08
N PHE A 62 -9.54 -8.18 1.03
CA PHE A 62 -9.92 -6.90 0.41
C PHE A 62 -9.17 -5.71 1.05
N ALA A 63 -9.16 -5.64 2.38
CA ALA A 63 -8.48 -4.56 3.09
C ALA A 63 -6.95 -4.57 2.84
N LEU A 64 -6.31 -5.73 2.92
CA LEU A 64 -4.87 -5.87 2.65
C LEU A 64 -4.55 -5.49 1.21
N ASN A 65 -5.39 -5.88 0.25
CA ASN A 65 -5.22 -5.47 -1.15
C ASN A 65 -5.28 -3.95 -1.30
N ALA A 66 -6.19 -3.26 -0.60
CA ALA A 66 -6.24 -1.79 -0.60
C ALA A 66 -4.95 -1.15 -0.08
N TYR A 67 -4.33 -1.73 0.95
CA TYR A 67 -3.02 -1.27 1.44
C TYR A 67 -1.87 -1.58 0.46
N ALA A 68 -1.94 -2.67 -0.31
CA ALA A 68 -0.90 -3.05 -1.27
C ALA A 68 -0.96 -2.26 -2.59
N ASN A 69 -2.12 -1.71 -2.94
CA ASN A 69 -2.34 -1.01 -4.21
C ASN A 69 -1.38 0.16 -4.49
N PRO A 70 -1.04 1.02 -3.52
CA PRO A 70 -0.02 2.07 -3.72
C PRO A 70 1.34 1.52 -4.16
N VAL A 71 1.80 0.39 -3.60
CA VAL A 71 3.07 -0.24 -4.01
C VAL A 71 2.97 -0.80 -5.43
N ARG A 72 1.84 -1.43 -5.78
CA ARG A 72 1.59 -1.91 -7.16
C ARG A 72 1.63 -0.76 -8.17
N SER A 73 0.98 0.36 -7.85
CA SER A 73 0.98 1.56 -8.70
C SER A 73 2.36 2.21 -8.81
N PHE A 74 3.14 2.24 -7.73
CA PHE A 74 4.52 2.71 -7.75
C PHE A 74 5.41 1.85 -8.66
N LEU A 75 5.30 0.52 -8.55
CA LEU A 75 6.05 -0.41 -9.38
C LEU A 75 5.67 -0.30 -10.86
N SER A 76 4.38 -0.14 -11.18
CA SER A 76 3.92 0.01 -12.56
C SER A 76 4.36 1.32 -13.22
N GLN A 77 4.62 2.37 -12.44
CA GLN A 77 5.14 3.65 -12.96
C GLN A 77 6.66 3.66 -13.11
N THR A 78 7.37 2.75 -12.43
CA THR A 78 8.84 2.70 -12.40
C THR A 78 9.40 1.58 -13.29
N SER A 79 8.54 0.77 -13.90
CA SER A 79 8.89 -0.31 -14.85
C SER A 79 8.74 0.16 -16.28
#